data_AF-A0A6S6VSS5-F1
#
_entry.id   AF-A0A6S6VSS5-F1
#
_cell.length_a   1.000
_cell.length_b   1.000
_cell.length_c   1.000
_cell.angle_alpha   90.00
_cell.angle_beta   90.00
_cell.angle_gamma   90.00
#
_symmetry.space_group_name_H-M   'P 1'
#
loop_
_entity.id
_entity.type
_entity.pdbx_description
1 polymer ?
#
loop_
_entity_poly.entity_id
_entity_poly.type
_entity_poly.pdbx_seq_one_letter_code
_entity_poly.pdbx_strand_id
1 'polypeptide(L)'
;MRFELSTLVALSTLGSVANAANLYTYFGSGCSGCGGGYFQDLGPRTCALTWPRWLTTNQTEAIQRKLTTINSAKLQVWIPENKVMQMWVPSKNETDDNGLPLQCGDQIKAKDVDYFETCLSEESTGVSWYKPDENHVKRADEVTRCTEQAELSGVFTKDNQHFSFSNMKQQDKEELLRIVSKNEKVPAKFDSYKVAAPPVKAAN
;
A
#
# COMPACT_ATOMS: atom_id res chain seq x y z
N MET A 1 -26.90 -41.58 -32.47
CA MET A 1 -26.06 -41.21 -31.32
C MET A 1 -25.94 -39.69 -31.31
N ARG A 2 -26.56 -39.04 -30.34
CA ARG A 2 -26.44 -37.58 -30.13
C ARG A 2 -25.27 -37.37 -29.18
N PHE A 3 -24.25 -36.64 -29.63
CA PHE A 3 -23.19 -36.17 -28.75
C PHE A 3 -23.70 -34.91 -28.05
N GLU A 4 -23.87 -35.02 -26.72
CA GLU A 4 -24.25 -33.92 -25.84
C GLU A 4 -23.15 -32.86 -25.85
N LEU A 5 -23.52 -31.68 -26.35
CA LEU A 5 -22.78 -30.43 -26.29
C LEU A 5 -23.04 -29.84 -24.91
N SER A 6 -22.17 -30.06 -23.93
CA SER A 6 -22.35 -29.47 -22.60
C SER A 6 -21.02 -29.17 -21.93
N THR A 7 -20.88 -27.90 -21.55
CA THR A 7 -19.92 -27.35 -20.57
C THR A 7 -18.44 -27.25 -21.00
N LEU A 8 -18.15 -26.31 -21.90
CA LEU A 8 -16.93 -25.50 -21.78
C LEU A 8 -17.20 -24.41 -20.73
N VAL A 9 -16.86 -24.68 -19.48
CA VAL A 9 -16.87 -23.65 -18.42
C VAL A 9 -15.46 -23.09 -18.31
N ALA A 10 -15.33 -21.84 -18.74
CA ALA A 10 -14.42 -20.80 -18.26
C ALA A 10 -13.05 -21.25 -17.70
N LEU A 11 -12.06 -21.38 -18.60
CA LEU A 11 -10.65 -21.09 -18.26
C LEU A 11 -10.27 -19.76 -18.92
N SER A 12 -10.55 -18.64 -18.25
CA SER A 12 -10.01 -17.35 -18.69
C SER A 12 -9.90 -16.33 -17.56
N THR A 13 -9.29 -16.72 -16.43
CA THR A 13 -8.68 -15.77 -15.48
C THR A 13 -7.39 -16.37 -14.91
N LEU A 14 -6.48 -16.79 -15.78
CA LEU A 14 -5.05 -16.91 -15.43
C LEU A 14 -4.37 -15.67 -16.03
N GLY A 15 -4.55 -14.54 -15.36
CA GLY A 15 -3.99 -13.26 -15.79
C GLY A 15 -3.64 -12.45 -14.56
N SER A 16 -2.33 -12.20 -14.40
CA SER A 16 -1.66 -11.41 -13.35
C SER A 16 -1.73 -11.93 -11.92
N VAL A 17 -1.10 -13.09 -11.68
CA VAL A 17 -0.52 -13.44 -10.38
C VAL A 17 0.77 -12.66 -10.16
N ALA A 18 0.66 -11.34 -10.03
CA ALA A 18 1.76 -10.53 -9.52
C ALA A 18 1.97 -10.91 -8.05
N ASN A 19 3.22 -11.16 -7.65
CA ASN A 19 3.58 -11.49 -6.27
C ASN A 19 3.02 -10.42 -5.30
N ALA A 20 1.87 -10.69 -4.71
CA ALA A 20 1.18 -9.81 -3.78
C ALA A 20 2.08 -9.41 -2.61
N ALA A 21 2.09 -8.13 -2.25
CA ALA A 21 2.85 -7.60 -1.13
C ALA A 21 1.94 -6.81 -0.18
N ASN A 22 2.19 -6.92 1.12
CA ASN A 22 1.51 -6.06 2.10
C ASN A 22 2.42 -4.88 2.41
N LEU A 23 1.87 -3.67 2.33
CA LEU A 23 2.62 -2.43 2.61
C LEU A 23 1.96 -1.70 3.76
N TYR A 24 2.77 -1.28 4.71
CA TYR A 24 2.37 -0.50 5.88
C TYR A 24 3.05 0.86 5.79
N THR A 25 2.28 1.92 5.95
CA THR A 25 2.80 3.28 6.09
C THR A 25 2.64 3.74 7.52
N TYR A 26 3.52 4.63 7.96
CA TYR A 26 3.53 5.14 9.33
C TYR A 26 3.74 6.65 9.30
N PHE A 27 2.94 7.38 10.07
CA PHE A 27 3.15 8.81 10.33
C PHE A 27 4.25 9.04 11.37
N GLY A 28 4.68 8.01 12.12
CA GLY A 28 5.83 8.05 13.01
C GLY A 28 7.13 7.59 12.35
N SER A 29 8.26 7.95 12.96
CA SER A 29 9.56 7.38 12.60
C SER A 29 9.65 5.91 13.07
N GLY A 30 10.36 5.09 12.30
CA GLY A 30 10.54 3.66 12.57
C GLY A 30 9.33 2.79 12.20
N CYS A 31 9.62 1.64 11.58
CA CYS A 31 8.60 0.69 11.08
C CYS A 31 7.99 -0.22 12.15
N SER A 32 7.89 0.30 13.36
CA SER A 32 7.21 -0.27 14.52
C SER A 32 6.22 0.75 15.12
N GLY A 33 6.06 1.90 14.45
CA GLY A 33 5.32 3.06 14.93
C GLY A 33 3.80 2.88 14.90
N CYS A 34 3.12 3.83 15.54
CA CYS A 34 1.67 3.91 15.58
C CYS A 34 1.16 4.76 14.41
N GLY A 35 0.00 4.40 13.85
CA GLY A 35 -0.79 5.29 13.00
C GLY A 35 -0.28 5.39 11.57
N GLY A 36 -1.11 4.94 10.65
CA GLY A 36 -0.91 4.99 9.22
C GLY A 36 -1.87 4.05 8.52
N GLY A 37 -1.52 3.64 7.31
CA GLY A 37 -2.36 2.82 6.46
C GLY A 37 -1.73 1.47 6.19
N TYR A 38 -2.54 0.44 5.95
CA TYR A 38 -2.05 -0.77 5.29
C TYR A 38 -2.72 -0.97 3.93
N PHE A 39 -1.93 -1.49 3.01
CA PHE A 39 -2.28 -1.86 1.66
C PHE A 39 -2.05 -3.36 1.54
N GLN A 40 -3.09 -4.10 1.21
CA GLN A 40 -3.04 -5.53 1.05
C GLN A 40 -2.91 -5.88 -0.43
N ASP A 41 -2.12 -6.91 -0.73
CA ASP A 41 -1.97 -7.45 -2.08
C ASP A 41 -1.55 -6.38 -3.10
N LEU A 42 -0.69 -5.44 -2.68
CA LEU A 42 -0.20 -4.33 -3.49
C LEU A 42 0.66 -4.87 -4.65
N GLY A 43 0.28 -4.53 -5.87
CA GLY A 43 1.02 -4.88 -7.08
C GLY A 43 2.39 -4.21 -7.19
N PRO A 44 3.27 -4.73 -8.06
CA PRO A 44 4.51 -4.05 -8.40
C PRO A 44 4.20 -2.74 -9.11
N ARG A 45 4.98 -1.70 -8.83
CA ARG A 45 4.86 -0.35 -9.42
C ARG A 45 3.53 0.33 -9.10
N THR A 46 2.85 -0.10 -8.04
CA THR A 46 1.68 0.58 -7.49
C THR A 46 2.09 1.54 -6.38
N CYS A 47 1.71 2.80 -6.51
CA CYS A 47 1.96 3.84 -5.53
C CYS A 47 0.96 3.72 -4.36
N ALA A 48 1.46 3.47 -3.16
CA ALA A 48 0.69 3.50 -1.92
C ALA A 48 0.76 4.91 -1.31
N LEU A 49 -0.36 5.63 -1.32
CA LEU A 49 -0.51 6.96 -0.74
C LEU A 49 -1.38 6.91 0.52
N THR A 50 -0.89 7.46 1.62
CA THR A 50 -1.62 7.55 2.89
C THR A 50 -1.65 8.99 3.38
N TRP A 51 -2.77 9.41 3.96
CA TRP A 51 -2.90 10.69 4.65
C TRP A 51 -3.89 10.56 5.80
N PRO A 52 -3.93 11.52 6.74
CA PRO A 52 -4.93 11.54 7.80
C PRO A 52 -6.32 11.82 7.23
N ARG A 53 -7.06 10.77 6.87
CA ARG A 53 -8.36 10.84 6.19
C ARG A 53 -9.47 11.53 7.00
N TRP A 54 -9.27 11.77 8.31
CA TRP A 54 -10.17 12.58 9.13
C TRP A 54 -10.09 14.09 8.82
N LEU A 55 -9.00 14.55 8.20
CA LEU A 55 -8.88 15.94 7.72
C LEU A 55 -9.56 16.14 6.38
N THR A 56 -9.54 15.10 5.53
CA THR A 56 -10.25 15.04 4.25
C THR A 56 -10.24 13.61 3.71
N THR A 57 -11.37 13.16 3.16
CA THR A 57 -11.46 11.89 2.42
C THR A 57 -11.03 12.04 0.96
N ASN A 58 -10.93 13.29 0.47
CA ASN A 58 -10.56 13.64 -0.89
C ASN A 58 -9.04 13.71 -1.06
N GLN A 59 -8.50 12.91 -1.97
CA GLN A 59 -7.06 12.86 -2.24
C GLN A 59 -6.52 14.18 -2.81
N THR A 60 -7.21 14.78 -3.77
CA THR A 60 -6.85 16.06 -4.37
C THR A 60 -6.69 17.14 -3.28
N GLU A 61 -7.65 17.20 -2.36
CA GLU A 61 -7.59 18.12 -1.21
C GLU A 61 -6.42 17.77 -0.28
N ALA A 62 -6.18 16.48 -0.01
CA ALA A 62 -5.06 16.04 0.81
C ALA A 62 -3.71 16.46 0.23
N ILE A 63 -3.55 16.35 -1.09
CA ILE A 63 -2.34 16.77 -1.82
C ILE A 63 -2.17 18.29 -1.75
N GLN A 64 -3.24 19.05 -2.05
CA GLN A 64 -3.22 20.51 -1.98
C GLN A 64 -2.85 21.02 -0.58
N ARG A 65 -3.34 20.34 0.46
CA ARG A 65 -3.07 20.65 1.87
C ARG A 65 -1.77 20.02 2.40
N LYS A 66 -1.00 19.31 1.56
CA LYS A 66 0.25 18.63 1.92
C LYS A 66 0.10 17.65 3.09
N LEU A 67 -0.95 16.84 3.06
CA LEU A 67 -1.30 15.88 4.12
C LEU A 67 -0.81 14.45 3.85
N THR A 68 -0.22 14.18 2.68
CA THR A 68 0.24 12.87 2.22
C THR A 68 1.55 12.41 2.85
N THR A 69 2.17 13.22 3.70
CA THR A 69 3.46 12.92 4.33
C THR A 69 3.37 11.74 5.28
N ILE A 70 4.28 10.78 5.08
CA ILE A 70 4.57 9.65 5.96
C ILE A 70 6.05 9.69 6.35
N ASN A 71 6.42 9.07 7.47
CA ASN A 71 7.78 9.12 8.02
C ASN A 71 8.52 7.78 7.95
N SER A 72 7.77 6.68 7.80
CA SER A 72 8.35 5.37 7.54
C SER A 72 7.35 4.45 6.86
N ALA A 73 7.86 3.36 6.28
CA ALA A 73 7.04 2.32 5.68
C ALA A 73 7.71 0.95 5.78
N LYS A 74 6.87 -0.09 5.90
CA LYS A 74 7.28 -1.49 5.93
C LYS A 74 6.62 -2.25 4.79
N LEU A 75 7.42 -2.92 3.99
CA LEU A 75 6.97 -3.87 2.99
C LEU A 75 7.10 -5.29 3.56
N GLN A 76 6.08 -6.11 3.38
CA GLN A 76 6.12 -7.54 3.66
C GLN A 76 5.84 -8.34 2.38
N VAL A 77 6.68 -9.33 2.08
CA VAL A 77 6.58 -10.16 0.88
C VAL A 77 6.86 -11.63 1.19
N TRP A 78 6.18 -12.54 0.48
CA TRP A 78 6.34 -13.98 0.70
C TRP A 78 7.70 -14.48 0.21
N ILE A 79 8.08 -14.10 -1.01
CA ILE A 79 9.38 -14.37 -1.60
C ILE A 79 10.15 -13.05 -1.62
N PRO A 80 11.26 -12.90 -0.88
CA PRO A 80 11.98 -11.63 -0.81
C PRO A 80 12.80 -11.36 -2.08
N GLU A 81 13.28 -12.42 -2.73
CA GLU A 81 14.20 -12.34 -3.84
C GLU A 81 13.71 -11.45 -4.98
N ASN A 82 14.66 -10.68 -5.52
CA ASN A 82 14.49 -9.80 -6.66
C ASN A 82 13.33 -8.81 -6.49
N LYS A 83 13.27 -8.12 -5.34
CA LYS A 83 12.34 -7.01 -5.11
C LYS A 83 13.07 -5.82 -4.52
N VAL A 84 12.58 -4.63 -4.87
CA VAL A 84 13.12 -3.37 -4.36
C VAL A 84 11.95 -2.53 -3.88
N MET A 85 12.02 -2.10 -2.61
CA MET A 85 11.11 -1.14 -2.01
C MET A 85 11.60 0.28 -2.32
N GLN A 86 10.69 1.19 -2.63
CA GLN A 86 11.00 2.58 -3.00
C GLN A 86 10.16 3.56 -2.18
N MET A 87 10.76 4.68 -1.81
CA MET A 87 10.07 5.85 -1.24
C MET A 87 10.20 7.04 -2.18
N TRP A 88 9.15 7.84 -2.19
CA TRP A 88 8.94 8.92 -3.14
C TRP A 88 8.59 10.22 -2.45
N VAL A 89 8.95 11.33 -3.08
CA VAL A 89 8.43 12.66 -2.78
C VAL A 89 7.65 13.20 -3.97
N PRO A 90 6.90 14.31 -3.81
CA PRO A 90 6.20 14.91 -4.93
C PRO A 90 7.19 15.32 -6.02
N SER A 91 6.87 15.00 -7.29
CA SER A 91 7.71 15.40 -8.42
C SER A 91 7.83 16.92 -8.47
N LYS A 92 9.05 17.41 -8.73
CA LYS A 92 9.28 18.84 -8.97
C LYS A 92 8.83 19.30 -10.36
N ASN A 93 8.73 18.38 -11.30
CA ASN A 93 8.60 18.69 -12.73
C ASN A 93 7.36 18.08 -13.39
N GLU A 94 6.65 17.17 -12.71
CA GLU A 94 5.52 16.44 -13.29
C GLU A 94 4.28 16.55 -12.40
N THR A 95 3.13 16.70 -13.06
CA THR A 95 1.82 16.81 -12.42
C THR A 95 0.87 15.73 -12.91
N ASP A 96 -0.17 15.44 -12.14
CA ASP A 96 -1.33 14.66 -12.56
C ASP A 96 -2.26 15.48 -13.48
N ASP A 97 -3.35 14.86 -13.93
CA ASP A 97 -4.38 15.46 -14.78
C ASP A 97 -5.09 16.67 -14.13
N ASN A 98 -5.00 16.82 -12.80
CA ASN A 98 -5.54 17.95 -12.05
C ASN A 98 -4.52 19.07 -11.84
N GLY A 99 -3.32 18.96 -12.43
CA GLY A 99 -2.23 19.92 -12.26
C GLY A 99 -1.56 19.86 -10.89
N LEU A 100 -1.77 18.79 -10.11
CA LEU A 100 -1.13 18.59 -8.82
C LEU A 100 0.17 17.79 -8.97
N PRO A 101 1.21 18.06 -8.15
CA PRO A 101 2.45 17.28 -8.22
C PRO A 101 2.21 15.77 -8.05
N LEU A 102 2.83 14.96 -8.90
CA LEU A 102 2.78 13.50 -8.78
C LEU A 102 3.40 13.06 -7.45
N GLN A 103 2.61 12.46 -6.55
CA GLN A 103 3.04 12.13 -5.18
C GLN A 103 4.04 10.97 -5.09
N CYS A 104 4.01 10.04 -6.04
CA CYS A 104 5.10 9.09 -6.29
C CYS A 104 5.96 9.56 -7.45
N GLY A 105 6.55 10.75 -7.30
CA GLY A 105 7.26 11.46 -8.36
C GLY A 105 8.75 11.18 -8.37
N ASP A 106 9.48 11.90 -7.51
CA ASP A 106 10.94 11.77 -7.42
C ASP A 106 11.30 10.72 -6.37
N GLN A 107 12.13 9.74 -6.75
CA GLN A 107 12.60 8.72 -5.82
C GLN A 107 13.62 9.34 -4.84
N ILE A 108 13.42 9.12 -3.55
CA ILE A 108 14.36 9.57 -2.51
C ILE A 108 15.13 8.43 -1.85
N LYS A 109 14.57 7.22 -1.87
CA LYS A 109 15.16 6.06 -1.22
C LYS A 109 14.72 4.79 -1.91
N ALA A 110 15.64 3.85 -2.02
CA ALA A 110 15.34 2.50 -2.42
C ALA A 110 16.13 1.52 -1.55
N LYS A 111 15.54 0.34 -1.32
CA LYS A 111 16.18 -0.75 -0.59
C LYS A 111 15.77 -2.09 -1.18
N ASP A 112 16.75 -2.95 -1.36
CA ASP A 112 16.55 -4.31 -1.84
C ASP A 112 15.90 -5.12 -0.71
N VAL A 113 14.97 -6.00 -1.07
CA VAL A 113 14.22 -6.79 -0.09
C VAL A 113 14.99 -8.07 0.17
N ASP A 114 15.75 -8.08 1.26
CA ASP A 114 16.66 -9.19 1.59
C ASP A 114 15.98 -10.31 2.41
N TYR A 115 14.81 -10.04 3.00
CA TYR A 115 14.05 -10.98 3.82
C TYR A 115 12.55 -10.68 3.77
N PHE A 116 11.75 -11.38 4.56
CA PHE A 116 10.29 -11.28 4.58
C PHE A 116 9.76 -9.86 4.81
N GLU A 117 10.45 -9.05 5.63
CA GLU A 117 10.08 -7.65 5.87
C GLU A 117 11.23 -6.71 5.51
N THR A 118 10.90 -5.57 4.92
CA THR A 118 11.84 -4.48 4.69
C THR A 118 11.25 -3.17 5.20
N CYS A 119 12.04 -2.47 6.01
CA CYS A 119 11.70 -1.16 6.56
C CYS A 119 12.52 -0.07 5.89
N LEU A 120 11.84 1.03 5.54
CA LEU A 120 12.45 2.30 5.20
C LEU A 120 11.91 3.38 6.14
N SER A 121 12.79 4.15 6.76
CA SER A 121 12.43 5.32 7.55
C SER A 121 13.04 6.55 6.87
N GLU A 122 12.19 7.34 6.24
CA GLU A 122 12.49 8.59 5.53
C GLU A 122 11.16 9.32 5.33
N GLU A 123 11.16 10.64 5.49
CA GLU A 123 9.98 11.44 5.17
C GLU A 123 9.69 11.32 3.67
N SER A 124 8.48 10.89 3.32
CA SER A 124 8.04 10.63 1.95
C SER A 124 6.55 10.93 1.80
N THR A 125 6.07 10.99 0.57
CA THR A 125 4.62 11.12 0.26
C THR A 125 4.02 9.85 -0.29
N GLY A 126 4.84 8.93 -0.79
CA GLY A 126 4.39 7.68 -1.33
C GLY A 126 5.44 6.58 -1.25
N VAL A 127 4.97 5.34 -1.36
CA VAL A 127 5.81 4.15 -1.27
C VAL A 127 5.36 3.17 -2.34
N SER A 128 6.31 2.46 -2.93
CA SER A 128 6.02 1.38 -3.86
C SER A 128 7.04 0.27 -3.69
N TRP A 129 6.87 -0.78 -4.48
CA TRP A 129 7.91 -1.77 -4.73
C TRP A 129 7.89 -2.17 -6.19
N TYR A 130 8.98 -2.78 -6.67
CA TYR A 130 9.03 -3.39 -8.00
C TYR A 130 9.89 -4.64 -7.98
N LYS A 131 9.71 -5.47 -9.01
CA LYS A 131 10.59 -6.60 -9.33
C LYS A 131 11.52 -6.16 -10.46
N PRO A 132 12.84 -6.03 -10.24
CA PRO A 132 13.80 -5.89 -11.34
C PRO A 132 13.68 -7.03 -12.37
N ASP A 133 14.15 -6.79 -13.59
CA ASP A 133 14.20 -7.80 -14.65
C ASP A 133 14.98 -9.05 -14.17
N GLU A 134 14.67 -10.23 -14.73
CA GLU A 134 15.29 -11.51 -14.35
C GLU A 134 16.80 -11.53 -14.58
N ASN A 135 17.30 -10.71 -15.50
CA ASN A 135 18.73 -10.51 -15.75
C ASN A 135 19.42 -9.61 -14.70
N HIS A 136 18.67 -8.97 -13.82
CA HIS A 136 19.15 -8.06 -12.79
C HIS A 136 18.78 -8.60 -11.41
N VAL A 137 19.74 -9.25 -10.74
CA VAL A 137 19.51 -9.92 -9.44
C VAL A 137 19.25 -8.90 -8.31
N LYS A 138 19.62 -7.63 -8.51
CA LYS A 138 19.55 -6.53 -7.54
C LYS A 138 19.29 -5.20 -8.25
N ARG A 139 19.05 -4.14 -7.48
CA ARG A 139 18.73 -2.80 -7.99
C ARG A 139 19.60 -2.43 -9.21
N ALA A 140 18.97 -2.36 -10.38
CA ALA A 140 19.52 -1.59 -11.49
C ALA A 140 19.46 -0.12 -11.08
N ASP A 141 20.50 0.67 -11.35
CA ASP A 141 20.59 2.10 -11.00
C ASP A 141 19.51 2.99 -11.67
N GLU A 142 18.47 2.38 -12.24
CA GLU A 142 17.34 3.02 -12.90
C GLU A 142 16.14 3.19 -11.97
N VAL A 143 15.59 4.41 -11.95
CA VAL A 143 14.36 4.74 -11.22
C VAL A 143 13.17 4.10 -11.91
N THR A 144 12.66 3.00 -11.36
CA THR A 144 11.43 2.37 -11.84
C THR A 144 10.21 3.10 -11.29
N ARG A 145 9.51 3.86 -12.13
CA ARG A 145 8.34 4.67 -11.74
C ARG A 145 7.07 3.84 -11.56
N CYS A 146 6.19 4.37 -10.71
CA CYS A 146 4.84 3.83 -10.50
C CYS A 146 3.99 3.96 -11.78
N THR A 147 3.09 3.02 -11.99
CA THR A 147 2.16 2.98 -13.14
C THR A 147 0.70 3.14 -12.71
N GLU A 148 0.43 2.97 -11.43
CA GLU A 148 -0.90 3.03 -10.85
C GLU A 148 -0.82 3.47 -9.39
N GLN A 149 -1.97 3.73 -8.79
CA GLN A 149 -2.10 4.09 -7.39
C GLN A 149 -3.06 3.13 -6.68
N ALA A 150 -2.74 2.76 -5.45
CA ALA A 150 -3.59 1.93 -4.63
C ALA A 150 -4.49 2.76 -3.71
N GLU A 151 -5.69 2.23 -3.48
CA GLU A 151 -6.55 2.65 -2.39
C GLU A 151 -6.17 1.94 -1.08
N LEU A 152 -6.47 2.61 0.03
CA LEU A 152 -6.15 2.11 1.34
C LEU A 152 -7.03 0.89 1.71
N SER A 153 -6.41 -0.24 2.03
CA SER A 153 -7.14 -1.47 2.38
C SER A 153 -7.66 -1.46 3.83
N GLY A 154 -6.99 -0.71 4.70
CA GLY A 154 -7.43 -0.50 6.07
C GLY A 154 -6.39 0.21 6.93
N VAL A 155 -6.52 0.04 8.24
CA VAL A 155 -5.65 0.68 9.24
C VAL A 155 -5.17 -0.34 10.27
N PHE A 156 -4.08 -0.01 10.94
CA PHE A 156 -3.60 -0.75 12.09
C PHE A 156 -3.36 0.20 13.27
N THR A 157 -3.60 -0.30 14.48
CA THR A 157 -3.42 0.46 15.73
C THR A 157 -2.03 0.25 16.30
N LYS A 158 -1.66 1.07 17.29
CA LYS A 158 -0.45 0.86 18.11
C LYS A 158 -0.36 -0.51 18.79
N ASP A 159 -1.52 -1.12 19.05
CA ASP A 159 -1.63 -2.42 19.71
C ASP A 159 -1.58 -3.57 18.68
N ASN A 160 -1.06 -3.31 17.48
CA ASN A 160 -0.97 -4.24 16.35
C ASN A 160 -2.31 -4.84 15.91
N GLN A 161 -3.43 -4.15 16.17
CA GLN A 161 -4.74 -4.57 15.71
C GLN A 161 -4.98 -4.06 14.30
N HIS A 162 -5.39 -4.94 13.39
CA HIS A 162 -5.67 -4.60 12.00
C HIS A 162 -7.18 -4.53 11.79
N PHE A 163 -7.64 -3.53 11.04
CA PHE A 163 -9.05 -3.33 10.71
C PHE A 163 -9.19 -3.16 9.20
N SER A 164 -9.99 -4.01 8.57
CA SER A 164 -10.24 -3.93 7.13
C SER A 164 -11.35 -2.95 6.81
N PHE A 165 -11.16 -2.19 5.72
CA PHE A 165 -12.21 -1.37 5.15
C PHE A 165 -13.18 -2.14 4.25
N SER A 166 -12.90 -3.43 4.01
CA SER A 166 -13.81 -4.31 3.29
C SER A 166 -15.16 -4.37 4.02
N ASN A 167 -16.24 -4.10 3.30
CA ASN A 167 -17.62 -4.06 3.81
C ASN A 167 -17.88 -3.06 4.95
N MET A 168 -16.94 -2.15 5.25
CA MET A 168 -17.13 -1.10 6.26
C MET A 168 -17.96 0.05 5.68
N LYS A 169 -18.89 0.58 6.46
CA LYS A 169 -19.65 1.78 6.08
C LYS A 169 -18.73 3.00 6.04
N GLN A 170 -19.02 3.97 5.16
CA GLN A 170 -18.17 5.16 5.02
C GLN A 170 -18.02 5.93 6.34
N GLN A 171 -19.11 6.11 7.09
CA GLN A 171 -19.09 6.76 8.40
C GLN A 171 -18.19 6.02 9.42
N ASP A 172 -18.25 4.68 9.43
CA ASP A 172 -17.40 3.86 10.30
C ASP A 172 -15.93 3.98 9.89
N LYS A 173 -15.62 4.00 8.59
CA LYS A 173 -14.25 4.20 8.06
C LYS A 173 -13.66 5.52 8.56
N GLU A 174 -14.41 6.61 8.38
CA GLU A 174 -13.99 7.96 8.78
C GLU A 174 -13.76 8.06 10.29
N GLU A 175 -14.65 7.48 11.09
CA GLU A 175 -14.51 7.46 12.54
C GLU A 175 -13.30 6.63 12.99
N LEU A 176 -13.10 5.45 12.40
CA LEU A 176 -11.96 4.59 12.72
C LEU A 176 -10.63 5.27 12.37
N LEU A 177 -10.56 5.90 11.19
CA LEU A 177 -9.40 6.68 10.76
C LEU A 177 -9.10 7.83 11.74
N ARG A 178 -10.13 8.52 12.23
CA ARG A 178 -9.99 9.56 13.26
C ARG A 178 -9.41 8.98 14.56
N ILE A 179 -9.93 7.85 15.04
CA ILE A 179 -9.47 7.21 16.28
C ILE A 179 -8.00 6.77 16.15
N VAL A 180 -7.65 6.08 15.06
CA VAL A 180 -6.29 5.58 14.82
C VAL A 180 -5.28 6.72 14.70
N SER A 181 -5.62 7.79 13.97
CA SER A 181 -4.72 8.94 13.80
C SER A 181 -4.43 9.70 15.10
N LYS A 182 -5.35 9.68 16.06
CA LYS A 182 -5.17 10.27 17.40
C LYS A 182 -4.56 9.30 18.40
N ASN A 183 -4.23 8.08 17.97
CA ASN A 183 -3.70 7.01 18.81
C ASN A 183 -4.64 6.64 19.98
N GLU A 184 -5.95 6.83 19.77
CA GLU A 184 -7.03 6.52 20.72
C GLU A 184 -7.34 5.01 20.72
N LYS A 185 -7.91 4.51 21.82
CA LYS A 185 -8.37 3.12 21.90
C LYS A 185 -9.57 2.92 20.97
N VAL A 186 -9.51 1.88 20.12
CA VAL A 186 -10.61 1.53 19.22
C VAL A 186 -11.79 0.94 20.01
N PRO A 187 -13.02 1.50 19.88
CA PRO A 187 -14.21 0.95 20.52
C PRO A 187 -14.62 -0.42 19.97
N ALA A 188 -15.25 -1.25 20.81
CA ALA A 188 -15.67 -2.61 20.46
C ALA A 188 -16.65 -2.71 19.27
N LYS A 189 -17.33 -1.63 18.91
CA LYS A 189 -18.21 -1.61 17.72
C LYS A 189 -17.45 -1.90 16.42
N PHE A 190 -16.13 -1.72 16.40
CA PHE A 190 -15.29 -2.02 15.24
C PHE A 190 -14.73 -3.45 15.24
N ASP A 191 -15.03 -4.27 16.26
CA ASP A 191 -14.48 -5.63 16.38
C ASP A 191 -14.89 -6.54 15.21
N SER A 192 -16.05 -6.31 14.59
CA SER A 192 -16.49 -7.03 13.39
C SER A 192 -15.65 -6.75 12.15
N TYR A 193 -14.92 -5.63 12.13
CA TYR A 193 -14.00 -5.26 11.05
C TYR A 193 -12.55 -5.63 11.36
N LYS A 194 -12.29 -6.12 12.58
CA LYS A 194 -10.97 -6.55 13.00
C LYS A 194 -10.60 -7.81 12.23
N VAL A 195 -9.42 -7.78 11.63
CA VAL A 195 -8.83 -8.91 10.92
C VAL A 195 -7.54 -9.32 11.60
N ALA A 196 -7.14 -10.59 11.42
CA ALA A 196 -5.76 -10.96 11.68
C ALA A 196 -4.83 -10.09 10.80
N ALA A 197 -3.56 -9.95 11.19
CA ALA A 197 -2.57 -9.33 10.30
C ALA A 197 -2.70 -10.00 8.91
N PRO A 198 -2.88 -9.22 7.83
CA PRO A 198 -3.10 -9.78 6.51
C PRO A 198 -2.01 -10.80 6.18
N PRO A 199 -2.38 -12.05 5.86
CA PRO A 199 -1.39 -13.06 5.52
C PRO A 199 -0.67 -12.60 4.25
N VAL A 200 0.66 -12.67 4.27
CA VAL A 200 1.44 -12.49 3.05
C VAL A 200 1.40 -13.82 2.30
N LYS A 201 0.74 -13.88 1.15
CA LYS A 201 0.54 -15.11 0.39
C LYS A 201 1.38 -15.11 -0.87
N ALA A 202 1.82 -16.30 -1.31
CA ALA A 202 2.25 -16.49 -2.68
C ALA A 202 1.06 -16.18 -3.61
N ALA A 203 1.31 -15.49 -4.72
CA ALA A 203 0.30 -15.38 -5.77
C ALA A 203 0.12 -16.79 -6.38
N ASN A 204 -1.09 -17.35 -6.28
CA ASN A 204 -1.43 -18.70 -6.75
C ASN A 204 -1.57 -18.75 -8.26
#